data_AF-A0A2E0TG93-F1
#
_entry.id   AF-A0A2E0TG93-F1
#
_cell.length_a   1.000
_cell.length_b   1.000
_cell.length_c   1.000
_cell.angle_alpha   90.00
_cell.angle_beta   90.00
_cell.angle_gamma   90.00
#
_symmetry.space_group_name_H-M   'P 1'
#
loop_
_entity.id
_entity.type
_entity.pdbx_description
1 polymer ?
#
loop_
_entity_poly.entity_id
_entity_poly.type
_entity_poly.pdbx_seq_one_letter_code
_entity_poly.pdbx_strand_id
1 'polypeptide(L)'
;MSYRIASFPLVFTLLLGACGGFDVQPVTPSPGVDSALATATVARVEVATAPEMAEDKLRMMERFDVLGVIQQRVGQSFEAAGKFDAATPGLSVRITVDEFRNGRYGPAFMGASVVVVDAAGQVVEEFHVREETRRMSNRTNRLGIVTQGIVTQVVHGV
;
A
#
# COMPACT_ATOMS: atom_id res chain seq x y z
N MET A 1 9.95 40.96 -30.68
CA MET A 1 10.46 39.69 -30.12
C MET A 1 9.77 39.47 -28.79
N SER A 2 8.82 38.53 -28.74
CA SER A 2 7.93 38.30 -27.61
C SER A 2 8.31 36.99 -26.93
N TYR A 3 8.65 37.02 -25.65
CA TYR A 3 8.71 35.83 -24.80
C TYR A 3 7.58 35.92 -23.78
N ARG A 4 6.54 35.11 -23.96
CA ARG A 4 5.46 34.93 -22.99
C ARG A 4 5.95 33.95 -21.94
N ILE A 5 6.07 34.43 -20.70
CA ILE A 5 6.29 33.59 -19.51
C ILE A 5 5.00 32.79 -19.30
N ALA A 6 5.07 31.48 -19.51
CA ALA A 6 3.97 30.56 -19.24
C ALA A 6 3.92 30.32 -17.73
N SER A 7 2.93 30.91 -17.08
CA SER A 7 2.55 30.63 -15.70
C SER A 7 2.08 29.18 -15.59
N PHE A 8 2.82 28.33 -14.87
CA PHE A 8 2.35 27.00 -14.48
C PHE A 8 1.39 27.14 -13.29
N PRO A 9 0.11 26.78 -13.40
CA PRO A 9 -0.75 26.65 -12.24
C PRO A 9 -0.35 25.38 -11.49
N LEU A 10 0.27 25.56 -10.33
CA LEU A 10 0.54 24.53 -9.34
C LEU A 10 -0.81 24.14 -8.71
N VAL A 11 -1.54 23.25 -9.38
CA VAL A 11 -2.80 22.70 -8.86
C VAL A 11 -2.43 21.66 -7.80
N PHE A 12 -2.26 22.14 -6.57
CA PHE A 12 -2.13 21.31 -5.40
C PHE A 12 -3.54 20.78 -5.07
N THR A 13 -3.88 19.60 -5.59
CA THR A 13 -5.15 18.92 -5.36
C THR A 13 -5.20 18.38 -3.93
N LEU A 14 -5.37 19.27 -2.95
CA LEU A 14 -5.81 18.94 -1.59
C LEU A 14 -7.32 18.72 -1.63
N LEU A 15 -7.76 17.57 -2.15
CA LEU A 15 -9.17 17.20 -2.17
C LEU A 15 -9.34 15.76 -1.71
N LEU A 16 -10.07 15.65 -0.58
CA LEU A 16 -10.90 14.53 -0.11
C LEU A 16 -10.21 13.52 0.83
N GLY A 17 -10.52 13.63 2.13
CA GLY A 17 -10.21 12.56 3.09
C GLY A 17 -10.33 12.86 4.58
N ALA A 18 -10.84 14.02 5.02
CA ALA A 18 -10.98 14.32 6.45
C ALA A 18 -12.40 14.09 6.97
N CYS A 19 -12.91 12.86 6.93
CA CYS A 19 -14.11 12.46 7.70
C CYS A 19 -13.94 11.02 8.22
N GLY A 20 -13.31 10.87 9.39
CA GLY A 20 -13.28 9.60 10.14
C GLY A 20 -12.31 8.51 9.64
N GLY A 21 -11.36 8.87 8.78
CA GLY A 21 -10.33 7.96 8.27
C GLY A 21 -9.29 7.56 9.32
N PHE A 22 -8.64 6.43 9.09
CA PHE A 22 -7.42 6.06 9.81
C PHE A 22 -6.22 6.61 9.06
N ASP A 23 -5.12 6.84 9.77
CA ASP A 23 -3.89 7.37 9.17
C ASP A 23 -2.86 6.26 8.97
N VAL A 24 -2.22 6.29 7.80
CA VAL A 24 -1.10 5.45 7.40
C VAL A 24 -0.13 6.35 6.69
N GLN A 25 1.15 6.25 7.03
CA GLN A 25 2.21 7.07 6.46
C GLN A 25 2.99 6.25 5.43
N PRO A 26 3.46 6.89 4.33
CA PRO A 26 4.47 6.30 3.47
C PRO A 26 5.72 5.94 4.28
N VAL A 27 6.41 4.90 3.84
CA VAL A 27 7.59 4.33 4.51
C VAL A 27 8.77 4.45 3.56
N THR A 28 9.95 4.80 4.06
CA THR A 28 11.16 4.73 3.24
C THR A 28 11.49 3.26 2.95
N PRO A 29 11.59 2.84 1.68
CA PRO A 29 11.98 1.49 1.31
C PRO A 29 13.36 1.14 1.84
N SER A 30 13.45 -0.01 2.51
CA SER A 30 14.69 -0.60 2.98
C SER A 30 14.69 -2.11 2.66
N PRO A 31 14.57 -2.48 1.37
CA PRO A 31 14.53 -3.88 0.97
C PRO A 31 15.82 -4.61 1.33
N GLY A 32 15.71 -5.91 1.63
CA GLY A 32 16.87 -6.78 1.79
C GLY A 32 17.74 -6.79 0.52
N VAL A 33 19.04 -7.03 0.67
CA VAL A 33 20.00 -6.98 -0.45
C VAL A 33 19.67 -7.95 -1.59
N ASP A 34 18.91 -9.01 -1.32
CA ASP A 34 18.51 -10.03 -2.28
C ASP A 34 17.08 -9.83 -2.83
N SER A 35 16.36 -8.80 -2.39
CA SER A 35 14.98 -8.53 -2.84
C SER A 35 14.96 -7.87 -4.22
N ALA A 36 14.02 -8.25 -5.08
CA ALA A 36 13.85 -7.64 -6.40
C ALA A 36 13.50 -6.15 -6.28
N LEU A 37 12.86 -5.75 -5.18
CA LEU A 37 12.54 -4.36 -4.84
C LEU A 37 13.78 -3.51 -4.55
N ALA A 38 14.95 -4.13 -4.29
CA ALA A 38 16.19 -3.43 -4.04
C ALA A 38 16.76 -2.80 -5.32
N THR A 39 16.65 -3.48 -6.45
CA THR A 39 17.42 -3.17 -7.67
C THR A 39 16.61 -2.58 -8.81
N ALA A 40 15.29 -2.77 -8.84
CA ALA A 40 14.45 -2.38 -9.98
C ALA A 40 13.42 -1.30 -9.64
N THR A 41 13.00 -0.58 -10.67
CA THR A 41 11.93 0.42 -10.62
C THR A 41 10.57 -0.27 -10.58
N VAL A 42 9.67 0.19 -9.71
CA VAL A 42 8.27 -0.23 -9.63
C VAL A 42 7.45 0.63 -10.60
N ALA A 43 6.77 -0.01 -11.53
CA ALA A 43 5.88 0.65 -12.49
C ALA A 43 4.42 0.66 -12.02
N ARG A 44 4.02 -0.33 -11.20
CA ARG A 44 2.64 -0.48 -10.76
C ARG A 44 2.53 -1.13 -9.39
N VAL A 45 1.55 -0.68 -8.62
CA VAL A 45 1.06 -1.32 -7.39
C VAL A 45 -0.42 -1.64 -7.59
N GLU A 46 -0.80 -2.89 -7.38
CA GLU A 46 -2.18 -3.36 -7.45
C GLU A 46 -2.55 -3.98 -6.12
N VAL A 47 -3.70 -3.60 -5.56
CA VAL A 47 -4.19 -4.14 -4.28
C VAL A 47 -5.59 -4.72 -4.44
N ALA A 48 -5.75 -5.97 -4.03
CA ALA A 48 -7.00 -6.70 -4.09
C ALA A 48 -7.27 -7.43 -2.76
N THR A 49 -8.47 -8.00 -2.64
CA THR A 49 -8.82 -8.94 -1.58
C THR A 49 -8.90 -10.34 -2.15
N ALA A 50 -8.63 -11.34 -1.30
CA ALA A 50 -8.85 -12.72 -1.68
C ALA A 50 -10.36 -12.97 -1.92
N PRO A 51 -10.73 -13.76 -2.94
CA PRO A 51 -12.13 -13.96 -3.33
C PRO A 51 -12.98 -14.64 -2.24
N GLU A 52 -12.35 -15.37 -1.34
CA GLU A 52 -12.96 -16.05 -0.19
C GLU A 52 -13.12 -15.16 1.06
N MET A 53 -12.76 -13.88 0.99
CA MET A 53 -12.88 -12.96 2.12
C MET A 53 -14.36 -12.82 2.53
N ALA A 54 -14.62 -13.02 3.82
CA ALA A 54 -15.98 -12.92 4.36
C ALA A 54 -16.58 -11.52 4.15
N GLU A 55 -17.87 -11.46 3.85
CA GLU A 55 -18.57 -10.23 3.45
C GLU A 55 -18.51 -9.11 4.51
N ASP A 56 -18.57 -9.47 5.79
CA ASP A 56 -18.47 -8.52 6.90
C ASP A 56 -17.10 -7.82 6.95
N LYS A 57 -16.03 -8.54 6.56
CA LYS A 57 -14.67 -8.02 6.44
C LYS A 57 -14.52 -7.13 5.21
N LEU A 58 -15.06 -7.55 4.07
CA LEU A 58 -15.09 -6.76 2.83
C LEU A 58 -15.78 -5.42 3.06
N ARG A 59 -16.99 -5.41 3.64
CA ARG A 59 -17.71 -4.17 3.96
C ARG A 59 -16.91 -3.24 4.89
N MET A 60 -16.09 -3.80 5.78
CA MET A 60 -15.22 -3.00 6.62
C MET A 60 -14.06 -2.38 5.83
N MET A 61 -13.42 -3.17 4.95
CA MET A 61 -12.36 -2.67 4.09
C MET A 61 -12.86 -1.59 3.13
N GLU A 62 -14.02 -1.79 2.52
CA GLU A 62 -14.67 -0.81 1.63
C GLU A 62 -15.04 0.48 2.39
N ARG A 63 -15.63 0.35 3.58
CA ARG A 63 -16.05 1.50 4.39
C ARG A 63 -14.89 2.46 4.70
N PHE A 64 -13.69 1.92 4.90
CA PHE A 64 -12.51 2.70 5.24
C PHE A 64 -11.51 2.83 4.09
N ASP A 65 -11.88 2.42 2.88
CA ASP A 65 -11.02 2.39 1.69
C ASP A 65 -9.63 1.78 1.96
N VAL A 66 -9.59 0.63 2.64
CA VAL A 66 -8.33 0.02 3.09
C VAL A 66 -7.41 -0.31 1.91
N LEU A 67 -7.97 -0.83 0.82
CA LEU A 67 -7.19 -1.21 -0.36
C LEU A 67 -6.62 0.02 -1.07
N GLY A 68 -7.42 1.09 -1.22
CA GLY A 68 -6.97 2.37 -1.78
C GLY A 68 -5.85 2.98 -0.94
N VAL A 69 -5.98 2.95 0.39
CA VAL A 69 -4.95 3.44 1.32
C VAL A 69 -3.65 2.63 1.19
N ILE A 70 -3.72 1.29 1.16
CA ILE A 70 -2.51 0.46 0.97
C ILE A 70 -1.85 0.79 -0.38
N GLN A 71 -2.63 0.79 -1.46
CA GLN A 71 -2.11 1.05 -2.81
C GLN A 71 -1.43 2.42 -2.88
N GLN A 72 -2.09 3.45 -2.38
CA GLN A 72 -1.58 4.81 -2.37
C GLN A 72 -0.30 4.92 -1.55
N ARG A 73 -0.26 4.35 -0.34
CA ARG A 73 0.88 4.50 0.57
C ARG A 73 2.09 3.68 0.14
N VAL A 74 1.89 2.49 -0.42
CA VAL A 74 2.97 1.72 -1.04
C VAL A 74 3.51 2.46 -2.27
N GLY A 75 2.65 2.98 -3.15
CA GLY A 75 3.06 3.79 -4.30
C GLY A 75 3.88 5.02 -3.89
N GLN A 76 3.38 5.80 -2.93
CA GLN A 76 4.08 6.97 -2.38
C GLN A 76 5.41 6.62 -1.72
N SER A 77 5.52 5.44 -1.10
CA SER A 77 6.77 4.95 -0.50
C SER A 77 7.84 4.73 -1.57
N PHE A 78 7.48 4.10 -2.69
CA PHE A 78 8.41 3.91 -3.81
C PHE A 78 8.71 5.22 -4.55
N GLU A 79 7.73 6.10 -4.71
CA GLU A 79 7.92 7.42 -5.32
C GLU A 79 8.89 8.28 -4.53
N ALA A 80 8.73 8.35 -3.20
CA ALA A 80 9.62 9.09 -2.32
C ALA A 80 11.07 8.57 -2.35
N ALA A 81 11.27 7.31 -2.73
CA ALA A 81 12.59 6.70 -2.89
C ALA A 81 13.18 6.84 -4.31
N GLY A 82 12.47 7.50 -5.23
CA GLY A 82 12.86 7.57 -6.65
C GLY A 82 12.79 6.22 -7.37
N LYS A 83 12.00 5.29 -6.84
CA LYS A 83 11.83 3.91 -7.36
C LYS A 83 10.49 3.68 -8.04
N PHE A 84 9.64 4.71 -8.15
CA PHE A 84 8.36 4.59 -8.86
C PHE A 84 8.41 5.35 -10.17
N ASP A 85 8.13 4.66 -11.28
CA ASP A 85 7.96 5.26 -12.59
C ASP A 85 6.93 4.47 -13.41
N ALA A 86 5.72 5.01 -13.53
CA ALA A 86 4.64 4.40 -14.29
C ALA A 86 4.84 4.47 -15.82
N ALA A 87 5.76 5.31 -16.32
CA ALA A 87 6.03 5.46 -17.74
C ALA A 87 7.05 4.44 -18.27
N THR A 88 7.85 3.86 -17.38
CA THR A 88 8.92 2.91 -17.72
C THR A 88 8.48 1.48 -17.38
N PRO A 89 8.68 0.49 -18.27
CA PRO A 89 8.48 -0.91 -17.93
C PRO A 89 9.34 -1.29 -16.71
N GLY A 90 8.70 -1.86 -15.70
CA GLY A 90 9.34 -2.19 -14.42
C GLY A 90 8.56 -3.25 -13.66
N LEU A 91 8.85 -3.36 -12.35
CA LEU A 91 8.17 -4.30 -11.48
C LEU A 91 6.70 -3.91 -11.27
N SER A 92 5.84 -4.92 -11.20
CA SER A 92 4.47 -4.81 -10.72
C SER A 92 4.36 -5.50 -9.37
N VAL A 93 3.98 -4.76 -8.34
CA VAL A 93 3.74 -5.28 -6.98
C VAL A 93 2.25 -5.56 -6.84
N ARG A 94 1.88 -6.84 -6.73
CA ARG A 94 0.50 -7.29 -6.52
C ARG A 94 0.31 -7.70 -5.08
N ILE A 95 -0.61 -7.05 -4.39
CA ILE A 95 -0.89 -7.27 -2.97
C ILE A 95 -2.31 -7.81 -2.85
N THR A 96 -2.46 -9.01 -2.30
CA THR A 96 -3.76 -9.63 -2.05
C THR A 96 -3.97 -9.74 -0.56
N VAL A 97 -4.89 -8.95 0.00
CA VAL A 97 -5.30 -9.08 1.40
C VAL A 97 -6.13 -10.36 1.56
N ASP A 98 -5.54 -11.37 2.17
CA ASP A 98 -6.11 -12.71 2.33
C ASP A 98 -6.65 -12.97 3.74
N GLU A 99 -6.14 -12.25 4.74
CA GLU A 99 -6.59 -12.35 6.11
C GLU A 99 -6.99 -11.01 6.70
N PHE A 100 -8.14 -11.00 7.36
CA PHE A 100 -8.58 -9.88 8.19
C PHE A 100 -9.38 -10.41 9.37
N ARG A 101 -8.99 -10.05 10.59
CA ARG A 101 -9.66 -10.53 11.80
C ARG A 101 -9.92 -9.38 12.77
N ASN A 102 -11.15 -9.35 13.27
CA ASN A 102 -11.55 -8.44 14.32
C ASN A 102 -11.27 -9.07 15.69
N GLY A 103 -10.68 -8.28 16.59
CA GLY A 103 -10.65 -8.57 18.02
C GLY A 103 -11.82 -7.88 18.73
N ARG A 104 -11.78 -7.91 20.07
CA ARG A 104 -12.84 -7.36 20.93
C ARG A 104 -13.19 -5.89 20.66
N TYR A 105 -12.24 -5.09 20.16
CA TYR A 105 -12.38 -3.63 20.01
C TYR A 105 -12.24 -3.15 18.55
N GLY A 106 -12.30 -4.05 17.57
CA GLY A 106 -12.12 -3.75 16.14
C GLY A 106 -10.99 -4.55 15.50
N PRO A 107 -10.47 -4.12 14.34
CA PRO A 107 -9.41 -4.81 13.61
C PRO A 107 -8.24 -5.17 14.53
N ALA A 108 -7.79 -6.41 14.47
CA ALA A 108 -6.71 -6.91 15.30
C ALA A 108 -5.61 -7.55 14.47
N PHE A 109 -5.93 -8.00 13.26
CA PHE A 109 -5.02 -8.69 12.40
C PHE A 109 -5.33 -8.40 10.93
N MET A 110 -4.28 -8.26 10.14
CA MET A 110 -4.32 -8.26 8.68
C MET A 110 -3.18 -9.12 8.15
N GLY A 111 -3.44 -9.89 7.10
CA GLY A 111 -2.45 -10.64 6.34
C GLY A 111 -2.62 -10.37 4.84
N ALA A 112 -1.52 -10.40 4.11
CA ALA A 112 -1.54 -10.25 2.66
C ALA A 112 -0.44 -11.06 1.98
N SER A 113 -0.80 -11.68 0.86
CA SER A 113 0.13 -12.28 -0.08
C SER A 113 0.64 -11.23 -1.06
N VAL A 114 1.96 -11.16 -1.25
CA VAL A 114 2.61 -10.20 -2.14
C VAL A 114 3.33 -10.95 -3.24
N VAL A 115 3.03 -10.62 -4.48
CA VAL A 115 3.69 -11.16 -5.67
C VAL A 115 4.31 -10.01 -6.44
N VAL A 116 5.63 -10.05 -6.60
CA VAL A 116 6.38 -9.11 -7.42
C VAL A 116 6.61 -9.75 -8.78
N VAL A 117 6.20 -9.05 -9.82
CA VAL A 117 6.24 -9.52 -11.20
C VAL A 117 7.11 -8.58 -12.02
N ASP A 118 7.96 -9.10 -12.89
CA ASP A 118 8.73 -8.29 -13.82
C ASP A 118 7.89 -7.77 -15.00
N ALA A 119 8.51 -6.97 -15.87
CA ALA A 119 7.84 -6.44 -17.06
C ALA A 119 7.43 -7.52 -18.08
N ALA A 120 8.00 -8.73 -17.99
CA ALA A 120 7.65 -9.88 -18.83
C ALA A 120 6.52 -10.73 -18.24
N GLY A 121 6.02 -10.39 -17.05
CA GLY A 121 4.96 -11.12 -16.37
C GLY A 121 5.46 -12.30 -15.53
N GLN A 122 6.77 -12.45 -15.32
CA GLN A 122 7.34 -13.51 -14.50
C GLN A 122 7.36 -13.11 -13.03
N VAL A 123 7.01 -14.05 -12.15
CA VAL A 123 7.13 -13.86 -10.70
C VAL A 123 8.61 -13.88 -10.34
N VAL A 124 9.11 -12.79 -9.77
CA VAL A 124 10.51 -12.65 -9.34
C VAL A 124 10.65 -12.75 -7.83
N GLU A 125 9.58 -12.47 -7.08
CA GLU A 125 9.56 -12.54 -5.63
C GLU A 125 8.12 -12.77 -5.16
N GLU A 126 7.96 -13.63 -4.15
CA GLU A 126 6.68 -13.89 -3.50
C GLU A 126 6.89 -14.05 -2.01
N PHE A 127 6.08 -13.36 -1.21
CA PHE A 127 6.16 -13.42 0.25
C PHE A 127 4.80 -13.11 0.88
N HIS A 128 4.66 -13.46 2.16
CA HIS A 128 3.44 -13.23 2.94
C HIS A 128 3.73 -12.29 4.10
N VAL A 129 2.95 -11.23 4.21
CA VAL A 129 3.09 -10.21 5.26
C VAL A 129 1.92 -10.30 6.23
N ARG A 130 2.19 -10.01 7.50
CA ARG A 130 1.16 -10.09 8.56
C ARG A 130 1.40 -9.11 9.67
N GLU A 131 0.34 -8.44 10.11
CA GLU A 131 0.41 -7.51 11.23
C GLU A 131 -0.70 -7.83 12.24
N GLU A 132 -0.32 -7.92 13.52
CA GLU A 132 -1.24 -8.08 14.65
C GLU A 132 -1.08 -6.90 15.61
N THR A 133 -2.20 -6.30 16.02
CA THR A 133 -2.21 -5.29 17.08
C THR A 133 -2.89 -5.78 18.35
N ARG A 134 -2.09 -5.82 19.42
CA ARG A 134 -2.55 -6.01 20.80
C ARG A 134 -2.83 -4.69 21.51
N ARG A 135 -2.59 -3.55 20.84
CA ARG A 135 -2.79 -2.23 21.45
C ARG A 135 -4.27 -2.03 21.74
N MET A 136 -4.56 -1.66 22.98
CA MET A 136 -5.91 -1.25 23.37
C MET A 136 -6.13 0.17 22.87
N SER A 137 -6.91 0.31 21.81
CA SER A 137 -7.24 1.58 21.17
C SER A 137 -8.59 1.46 20.45
N ASN A 138 -9.09 2.57 19.92
CA ASN A 138 -10.33 2.57 19.16
C ASN A 138 -10.15 1.83 17.81
N ARG A 139 -11.29 1.52 17.17
CA ARG A 139 -11.34 0.77 15.91
C ARG A 139 -10.45 1.36 14.81
N THR A 140 -10.54 2.66 14.60
CA THR A 140 -9.83 3.39 13.52
C THR A 140 -8.32 3.37 13.74
N ASN A 141 -7.87 3.62 14.97
CA ASN A 141 -6.45 3.54 15.32
C ASN A 141 -5.90 2.12 15.15
N ARG A 142 -6.67 1.10 15.56
CA ARG A 142 -6.26 -0.29 15.38
C ARG A 142 -6.18 -0.68 13.91
N LEU A 143 -7.11 -0.21 13.09
CA LEU A 143 -7.05 -0.36 11.64
C LEU A 143 -5.79 0.29 11.07
N GLY A 144 -5.49 1.53 11.46
CA GLY A 144 -4.26 2.21 11.04
C GLY A 144 -2.99 1.46 11.43
N ILE A 145 -2.94 0.86 12.62
CA ILE A 145 -1.78 0.06 13.03
C ILE A 145 -1.59 -1.16 12.12
N VAL A 146 -2.65 -1.96 11.92
CA VAL A 146 -2.49 -3.17 11.09
C VAL A 146 -2.20 -2.83 9.64
N THR A 147 -2.86 -1.80 9.09
CA THR A 147 -2.61 -1.35 7.71
C THR A 147 -1.20 -0.76 7.56
N GLN A 148 -0.72 0.02 8.53
CA GLN A 148 0.65 0.54 8.54
C GLN A 148 1.68 -0.58 8.53
N GLY A 149 1.49 -1.62 9.36
CA GLY A 149 2.41 -2.76 9.41
C GLY A 149 2.48 -3.50 8.07
N ILE A 150 1.33 -3.69 7.40
CA ILE A 150 1.29 -4.26 6.05
C ILE A 150 2.05 -3.39 5.05
N VAL A 151 1.78 -2.08 5.01
CA VAL A 151 2.51 -1.16 4.11
C VAL A 151 4.01 -1.21 4.37
N THR A 152 4.44 -1.19 5.64
CA THR A 152 5.85 -1.28 6.01
C THR A 152 6.48 -2.59 5.53
N GLN A 153 5.86 -3.73 5.82
CA GLN A 153 6.38 -5.05 5.45
C GLN A 153 6.45 -5.24 3.92
N VAL A 154 5.42 -4.83 3.18
CA VAL A 154 5.41 -4.86 1.70
C VAL A 154 6.56 -4.04 1.13
N VAL A 155 6.73 -2.80 1.61
CA VAL A 155 7.75 -1.87 1.11
C VAL A 155 9.17 -2.33 1.45
N HIS A 156 9.32 -3.12 2.52
CA HIS A 156 10.59 -3.73 2.93
C HIS A 156 10.83 -5.11 2.32
N GLY A 157 9.82 -5.76 1.73
CA GLY A 157 9.96 -7.07 1.10
C GLY A 157 10.15 -8.21 2.09
N VAL A 158 9.40 -8.21 3.21
CA VAL A 158 9.60 -9.15 4.34
C VAL A 158 8.30 -9.66 4.95
#